data_AF-A0A6L7MMA7-F1
#
_entry.id   AF-A0A6L7MMA7-F1
#
_cell.length_a   1.000
_cell.length_b   1.000
_cell.length_c   1.000
_cell.angle_alpha   90.00
_cell.angle_beta   90.00
_cell.angle_gamma   90.00
#
_symmetry.space_group_name_H-M   'P 1'
#
loop_
_entity.id
_entity.type
_entity.pdbx_description
1 polymer ?
#
loop_
_entity_poly.entity_id
_entity_poly.type
_entity_poly.pdbx_seq_one_letter_code
_entity_poly.pdbx_strand_id
1 'polypeptide(L)'
;MTNAPQSQVKRKPTTELEKEFQELAKQWRHDTGHFSFVSQMIRHPAYQSIIEMGEPVIPIILKDLQAQPDHWFPALATISGESPHIPDEDKGRIRVISKIWIEWGKAKGYIE
;
A
#
# COMPACT_ATOMS: atom_id res chain seq x y z
N MET A 1 6.54 -43.62 -10.50
CA MET A 1 7.27 -42.35 -10.60
C MET A 1 6.31 -41.33 -11.18
N THR A 2 5.62 -40.56 -10.36
CA THR A 2 4.66 -39.57 -10.85
C THR A 2 5.01 -38.24 -10.21
N ASN A 3 5.46 -37.31 -11.06
CA ASN A 3 5.86 -35.95 -10.72
C ASN A 3 4.69 -35.20 -10.09
N ALA A 4 4.91 -34.64 -8.91
CA ALA A 4 4.07 -33.58 -8.39
C ALA A 4 4.32 -32.29 -9.21
N PRO A 5 3.30 -31.52 -9.60
CA PRO A 5 3.52 -30.21 -10.16
C PRO A 5 4.02 -29.29 -9.05
N GLN A 6 5.32 -28.97 -9.09
CA GLN A 6 5.90 -27.91 -8.27
C GLN A 6 5.39 -26.56 -8.80
N SER A 7 4.32 -26.05 -8.22
CA SER A 7 3.92 -24.65 -8.36
C SER A 7 4.97 -23.78 -7.68
N GLN A 8 6.03 -23.44 -8.40
CA GLN A 8 6.97 -22.41 -7.99
C GLN A 8 6.23 -21.07 -7.96
N VAL A 9 5.98 -20.55 -6.76
CA VAL A 9 5.62 -19.14 -6.55
C VAL A 9 6.83 -18.31 -7.01
N LYS A 10 6.86 -17.94 -8.29
CA LYS A 10 7.92 -17.07 -8.83
C LYS A 10 7.77 -15.70 -8.18
N ARG A 11 8.74 -15.30 -7.36
CA ARG A 11 8.85 -13.93 -6.84
C ARG A 11 8.98 -12.98 -8.04
N LYS A 12 8.10 -11.98 -8.16
CA LYS A 12 8.22 -10.92 -9.18
C LYS A 12 9.43 -10.03 -8.86
N PRO A 13 10.19 -9.55 -9.86
CA PRO A 13 11.21 -8.53 -9.64
C PRO A 13 10.57 -7.21 -9.21
N THR A 14 11.30 -6.40 -8.43
CA THR A 14 10.81 -5.13 -7.87
C THR A 14 10.23 -4.19 -8.93
N THR A 15 10.85 -4.09 -10.11
CA THR A 15 10.38 -3.24 -11.20
C THR A 15 9.00 -3.64 -11.74
N GLU A 16 8.68 -4.94 -11.74
CA GLU A 16 7.37 -5.44 -12.16
C GLU A 16 6.31 -5.17 -11.09
N LEU A 17 6.67 -5.33 -9.81
CA LEU A 17 5.81 -4.96 -8.67
C LEU A 17 5.51 -3.46 -8.65
N GLU A 18 6.51 -2.63 -8.90
CA GLU A 18 6.33 -1.17 -8.98
C GLU A 18 5.39 -0.79 -10.12
N LYS A 19 5.53 -1.41 -11.29
CA LYS A 19 4.65 -1.18 -12.42
C LYS A 19 3.20 -1.59 -12.12
N GLU A 20 3.01 -2.78 -11.59
CA GLU A 20 1.69 -3.30 -11.21
C GLU A 20 1.02 -2.40 -10.15
N PHE A 21 1.77 -2.01 -9.11
CA PHE A 21 1.29 -1.06 -8.12
C PHE A 21 0.88 0.27 -8.76
N GLN A 22 1.70 0.84 -9.63
CA GLN A 22 1.41 2.14 -10.26
C GLN A 22 0.17 2.09 -11.16
N GLU A 23 -0.03 0.99 -11.90
CA GLU A 23 -1.24 0.78 -12.71
C GLU A 23 -2.49 0.70 -11.82
N LEU A 24 -2.44 -0.08 -10.74
CA LEU A 24 -3.55 -0.20 -9.77
C LEU A 24 -3.81 1.11 -9.04
N ALA A 25 -2.77 1.80 -8.59
CA ALA A 25 -2.87 3.08 -7.89
C ALA A 25 -3.46 4.17 -8.80
N LYS A 26 -3.05 4.22 -10.07
CA LYS A 26 -3.63 5.13 -11.07
C LYS A 26 -5.11 4.84 -11.29
N GLN A 27 -5.49 3.56 -11.46
CA GLN A 27 -6.89 3.17 -11.63
C GLN A 27 -7.72 3.58 -10.39
N TRP A 28 -7.21 3.24 -9.21
CA TRP A 28 -7.88 3.57 -7.95
C TRP A 28 -8.09 5.09 -7.79
N ARG A 29 -7.06 5.91 -8.04
CA ARG A 29 -7.19 7.38 -7.95
C ARG A 29 -8.20 7.93 -8.95
N HIS A 30 -8.20 7.42 -10.19
CA HIS A 30 -9.14 7.82 -11.22
C HIS A 30 -10.59 7.52 -10.78
N ASP A 31 -10.85 6.31 -10.31
CA ASP A 31 -12.22 5.85 -10.01
C ASP A 31 -12.73 6.35 -8.65
N THR A 32 -11.83 6.71 -7.74
CA THR A 32 -12.20 7.07 -6.37
C THR A 32 -11.91 8.51 -5.98
N GLY A 33 -11.20 9.29 -6.80
CA GLY A 33 -10.79 10.66 -6.48
C GLY A 33 -11.94 11.63 -6.23
N HIS A 34 -13.16 11.33 -6.68
CA HIS A 34 -14.37 12.10 -6.39
C HIS A 34 -15.10 11.70 -5.10
N PHE A 35 -14.71 10.59 -4.46
CA PHE A 35 -15.39 10.10 -3.26
C PHE A 35 -14.90 10.85 -2.02
N SER A 36 -15.83 11.25 -1.16
CA SER A 36 -15.51 11.88 0.13
C SER A 36 -15.35 10.88 1.27
N PHE A 37 -15.71 9.61 1.06
CA PHE A 37 -15.71 8.57 2.10
C PHE A 37 -14.62 7.54 1.84
N VAL A 38 -13.60 7.55 2.69
CA VAL A 38 -12.48 6.57 2.65
C VAL A 38 -13.00 5.13 2.67
N SER A 39 -14.09 4.85 3.39
CA SER A 39 -14.68 3.51 3.46
C SER A 39 -15.16 2.98 2.11
N GLN A 40 -15.56 3.85 1.17
CA GLN A 40 -15.89 3.46 -0.21
C GLN A 40 -14.62 3.24 -1.04
N MET A 41 -13.62 4.10 -0.88
CA MET A 41 -12.36 4.04 -1.61
C MET A 41 -11.59 2.75 -1.33
N ILE A 42 -11.55 2.29 -0.07
CA ILE A 42 -10.81 1.07 0.31
C ILE A 42 -11.44 -0.21 -0.25
N ARG A 43 -12.75 -0.22 -0.56
CA ARG A 43 -13.43 -1.40 -1.11
C ARG A 43 -13.21 -1.56 -2.62
N HIS A 44 -12.55 -0.58 -3.25
CA HIS A 44 -12.30 -0.62 -4.68
C HIS A 44 -11.42 -1.83 -5.05
N PRO A 45 -11.72 -2.56 -6.16
CA PRO A 45 -10.96 -3.75 -6.55
C PRO A 45 -9.46 -3.49 -6.68
N ALA A 46 -9.05 -2.36 -7.29
CA ALA A 46 -7.63 -2.03 -7.42
C ALA A 46 -6.93 -1.82 -6.07
N TYR A 47 -7.65 -1.29 -5.07
CA TYR A 47 -7.12 -1.12 -3.71
C TYR A 47 -6.93 -2.50 -3.03
N GLN A 48 -7.88 -3.41 -3.21
CA GLN A 48 -7.80 -4.77 -2.69
C GLN A 48 -6.69 -5.56 -3.37
N SER A 49 -6.50 -5.43 -4.68
CA SER A 49 -5.38 -6.07 -5.39
C SER A 49 -4.02 -5.59 -4.89
N ILE A 50 -3.87 -4.31 -4.51
CA ILE A 50 -2.64 -3.83 -3.87
C ILE A 50 -2.42 -4.51 -2.52
N ILE A 51 -3.47 -4.75 -1.73
CA ILE A 51 -3.36 -5.51 -0.47
C ILE A 51 -2.92 -6.96 -0.74
N GLU A 52 -3.50 -7.59 -1.75
CA GLU A 52 -3.18 -8.98 -2.15
C GLU A 52 -1.73 -9.15 -2.63
N MET A 53 -1.06 -8.07 -3.08
CA MET A 53 0.38 -8.10 -3.41
C MET A 53 1.27 -8.38 -2.18
N GLY A 54 0.78 -8.11 -0.97
CA GLY A 54 1.46 -8.45 0.28
C GLY A 54 2.73 -7.64 0.56
N GLU A 55 3.54 -8.13 1.50
CA GLU A 55 4.68 -7.40 2.09
C GLU A 55 5.65 -6.73 1.09
N PRO A 56 6.00 -7.33 -0.07
CA PRO A 56 6.93 -6.72 -1.02
C PRO A 56 6.50 -5.34 -1.55
N VAL A 57 5.22 -4.97 -1.45
CA VAL A 57 4.72 -3.67 -1.92
C VAL A 57 4.80 -2.57 -0.86
N ILE A 58 5.05 -2.89 0.41
CA ILE A 58 5.20 -1.88 1.49
C ILE A 58 6.18 -0.76 1.11
N PRO A 59 7.45 -1.04 0.71
CA PRO A 59 8.39 0.02 0.36
C PRO A 59 7.92 0.85 -0.85
N ILE A 60 7.15 0.25 -1.76
CA ILE A 60 6.62 0.92 -2.95
C ILE A 60 5.50 1.89 -2.53
N ILE A 61 4.56 1.46 -1.68
CA ILE A 61 3.50 2.30 -1.12
C ILE A 61 4.09 3.48 -0.34
N LEU A 62 5.13 3.23 0.47
CA LEU A 62 5.76 4.28 1.27
C LEU A 62 6.45 5.35 0.40
N LYS A 63 7.12 4.94 -0.68
CA LYS A 63 7.68 5.88 -1.66
C LYS A 63 6.60 6.67 -2.39
N ASP A 64 5.49 6.01 -2.74
CA ASP A 64 4.33 6.69 -3.34
C ASP A 64 3.73 7.73 -2.38
N LEU A 65 3.60 7.40 -1.09
CA LEU A 65 3.17 8.35 -0.05
C LEU A 65 4.10 9.55 0.11
N GLN A 66 5.41 9.38 -0.07
CA GLN A 66 6.37 10.49 -0.06
C GLN A 66 6.11 11.47 -1.20
N ALA A 67 5.81 10.96 -2.40
CA ALA A 67 5.54 11.76 -3.59
C ALA A 67 4.15 12.38 -3.56
N GLN A 68 3.13 11.60 -3.17
CA GLN A 68 1.74 11.96 -3.18
C GLN A 68 1.02 11.40 -1.94
N PRO A 69 0.83 12.22 -0.88
CA PRO A 69 0.04 11.83 0.29
C PRO A 69 -1.37 11.41 -0.10
N ASP A 70 -1.74 10.17 0.22
CA ASP A 70 -3.02 9.56 -0.16
C ASP A 70 -3.48 8.53 0.89
N HIS A 71 -4.65 7.93 0.70
CA HIS A 71 -5.31 7.05 1.67
C HIS A 71 -4.75 5.62 1.75
N TRP A 72 -3.42 5.45 1.74
CA TRP A 72 -2.78 4.13 1.77
C TRP A 72 -2.66 3.49 3.16
N PHE A 73 -2.97 4.22 4.23
CA PHE A 73 -2.78 3.75 5.63
C PHE A 73 -3.47 2.42 5.94
N PRO A 74 -4.72 2.18 5.51
CA PRO A 74 -5.35 0.88 5.71
C PRO A 74 -4.66 -0.27 4.96
N ALA A 75 -4.09 0.00 3.78
CA ALA A 75 -3.35 -1.01 3.03
C ALA A 75 -2.04 -1.35 3.75
N LEU A 76 -1.27 -0.34 4.17
CA LEU A 76 -0.05 -0.55 4.94
C LEU A 76 -0.32 -1.31 6.23
N ALA A 77 -1.40 -0.98 6.95
CA ALA A 77 -1.75 -1.69 8.18
C ALA A 77 -2.15 -3.15 7.94
N THR A 78 -2.90 -3.41 6.87
CA THR A 78 -3.36 -4.76 6.53
C THR A 78 -2.19 -5.64 6.08
N ILE A 79 -1.29 -5.08 5.26
CA ILE A 79 -0.16 -5.81 4.70
C ILE A 79 0.92 -6.05 5.77
N SER A 80 1.25 -5.05 6.58
CA SER A 80 2.30 -5.18 7.61
C SER A 80 1.81 -5.87 8.89
N GLY A 81 0.49 -5.89 9.13
CA GLY A 81 -0.07 -6.29 10.42
C GLY A 81 0.22 -5.30 11.56
N GLU A 82 0.77 -4.13 11.26
CA GLU A 82 1.14 -3.10 12.23
C GLU A 82 0.39 -1.80 11.99
N SER A 83 0.23 -0.98 13.03
CA SER A 83 -0.28 0.38 12.89
C SER A 83 0.51 1.30 13.81
N PRO A 84 1.22 2.33 13.29
CA PRO A 84 1.79 3.35 14.13
C PRO A 84 0.67 4.13 14.84
N HIS A 85 0.99 4.67 16.02
CA HIS A 85 0.05 5.49 16.78
C HIS A 85 -0.23 6.80 16.04
N ILE A 86 -1.51 7.07 15.78
CA ILE A 86 -1.98 8.33 15.18
C ILE A 86 -2.72 9.12 16.26
N PRO A 87 -2.23 10.30 16.68
CA PRO A 87 -2.94 11.16 17.63
C PRO A 87 -4.34 11.52 17.14
N ASP A 88 -5.28 11.71 18.07
CA ASP A 88 -6.68 12.02 17.73
C ASP A 88 -6.80 13.35 16.97
N GLU A 89 -5.97 14.34 17.32
CA GLU A 89 -5.89 15.64 16.63
C GLU A 89 -5.38 15.55 15.19
N ASP A 90 -4.71 14.46 14.84
CA ASP A 90 -4.16 14.24 13.51
C ASP A 90 -5.06 13.38 12.62
N LYS A 91 -6.17 12.86 13.14
CA LYS A 91 -7.16 12.12 12.36
C LYS A 91 -7.67 12.97 11.20
N GLY A 92 -7.65 12.38 9.99
CA GLY A 92 -8.04 13.06 8.75
C GLY A 92 -6.97 14.01 8.17
N ARG A 93 -5.88 14.31 8.88
CA ARG A 93 -4.78 15.12 8.35
C ARG A 93 -3.84 14.24 7.53
N ILE A 94 -4.25 13.91 6.30
CA ILE A 94 -3.55 12.98 5.39
C ILE A 94 -2.05 13.23 5.36
N ARG A 95 -1.61 14.48 5.13
CA ARG A 95 -0.18 14.84 5.07
C ARG A 95 0.58 14.53 6.36
N VAL A 96 -0.05 14.69 7.52
CA VAL A 96 0.58 14.39 8.82
C VAL A 96 0.65 12.88 9.03
N ILE A 97 -0.45 12.18 8.77
CA ILE A 97 -0.50 10.71 8.87
C ILE A 97 0.50 10.05 7.91
N SER A 98 0.64 10.57 6.68
CA SER A 98 1.67 10.10 5.73
C SER A 98 3.07 10.23 6.30
N LYS A 99 3.41 11.35 6.97
CA LYS A 99 4.72 11.50 7.62
C LYS A 99 4.93 10.45 8.71
N ILE A 100 3.91 10.18 9.53
CA ILE A 100 4.01 9.15 10.59
C ILE A 100 4.29 7.78 9.98
N TRP A 101 3.59 7.41 8.91
CA TRP A 101 3.83 6.14 8.20
C TRP A 101 5.20 6.09 7.51
N ILE A 102 5.67 7.20 6.95
CA ILE A 102 7.00 7.29 6.33
C ILE A 102 8.09 7.10 7.39
N GLU A 103 7.99 7.77 8.54
CA GLU A 103 8.97 7.62 9.63
C GLU A 103 8.93 6.21 10.25
N TRP A 104 7.74 5.62 10.40
CA TRP A 104 7.61 4.20 10.75
C TRP A 104 8.30 3.30 9.72
N GLY A 105 8.09 3.57 8.43
CA GLY A 105 8.70 2.82 7.32
C GLY A 105 10.23 2.87 7.34
N LYS A 106 10.80 4.04 7.63
CA LYS A 106 12.24 4.22 7.82
C LYS A 106 12.76 3.47 9.04
N ALA A 107 12.08 3.59 10.17
CA ALA A 107 12.46 2.88 11.40
C ALA A 107 12.44 1.35 11.24
N LYS A 108 11.59 0.83 10.35
CA LYS A 108 11.52 -0.59 9.99
C LYS A 108 12.50 -1.02 8.89
N GLY A 109 13.20 -0.08 8.25
CA GLY A 109 14.12 -0.35 7.15
C GLY A 109 13.43 -0.66 5.81
N TYR A 110 12.16 -0.29 5.63
CA TYR A 110 11.47 -0.43 4.34
C TYR A 110 11.93 0.63 3.33
N ILE A 111 12.27 1.83 3.79
CA ILE A 111 12.71 2.96 2.97
C ILE A 111 13.82 3.74 3.72
N GLU A 112 14.60 4.53 2.97
CA GLU A 112 15.62 5.44 3.50
C GLU A 112 15.08 6.87 3.70
#